data_AF-A0A0W7WPS5-F1
#
_entry.id   AF-A0A0W7WPS5-F1
#
_cell.length_a   1.000
_cell.length_b   1.000
_cell.length_c   1.000
_cell.angle_alpha   90.00
_cell.angle_beta   90.00
_cell.angle_gamma   90.00
#
_symmetry.space_group_name_H-M   'P 1'
#
loop_
_entity.id
_entity.type
_entity.pdbx_description
1 polymer ?
#
loop_
_entity_poly.entity_id
_entity_poly.type
_entity_poly.pdbx_seq_one_letter_code
_entity_poly.pdbx_strand_id
1 'polypeptide(L)'
;MRGLCLAACLVAGPALAAGHDSADVLFLGEVHDNPAHHARQAEIVAEVQPAAIVWEMLTPAQAGQVAPDLVPDEDALGAALGWAESGWPDFFMYYPIFAAAPEAAHYGALVTRQAAGEVMQAGLAATFGAQASAFGLDSPLPEDELQTRLDGQQAAHCNAMPEEMLPVMVEIQRLRDGTLAAAALQAFEETGGPVAVITGNGHARKDWGAPALLARAAPKIRIFALGQGETGRGAPEGGFDVIESAPPVERGDPCAAFN
;
A
#
# COMPACT_ATOMS: atom_id res chain seq x y z
N MET A 1 -13.67 44.75 39.87
CA MET A 1 -13.01 43.42 39.82
C MET A 1 -13.81 42.53 38.89
N ARG A 2 -13.43 42.44 37.62
CA ARG A 2 -13.95 41.44 36.67
C ARG A 2 -12.73 40.75 36.10
N GLY A 3 -12.46 39.54 36.58
CA GLY A 3 -11.38 38.70 36.09
C GLY A 3 -11.75 38.16 34.72
N LEU A 4 -10.94 38.48 33.71
CA LEU A 4 -10.97 37.82 32.42
C LEU A 4 -10.15 36.53 32.57
N CYS A 5 -10.82 35.38 32.56
CA CYS A 5 -10.15 34.09 32.40
C CYS A 5 -9.57 34.00 30.99
N LEU A 6 -8.24 34.01 30.87
CA LEU A 6 -7.57 33.53 29.66
C LEU A 6 -7.83 32.03 29.55
N ALA A 7 -8.69 31.65 28.60
CA ALA A 7 -8.73 30.28 28.12
C ALA A 7 -7.47 30.05 27.27
N ALA A 8 -6.49 29.35 27.83
CA ALA A 8 -5.37 28.82 27.06
C ALA A 8 -5.91 27.71 26.16
N CYS A 9 -6.09 28.01 24.87
CA CYS A 9 -6.22 26.99 23.84
C CYS A 9 -4.87 26.25 23.74
N LEU A 10 -4.77 25.10 24.39
CA LEU A 10 -3.77 24.10 24.03
C LEU A 10 -4.16 23.56 22.64
N VAL A 11 -3.46 24.02 21.61
CA VAL A 11 -3.43 23.32 20.32
C VAL A 11 -2.50 22.13 20.52
N ALA A 12 -3.06 20.96 20.79
CA ALA A 12 -2.31 19.71 20.73
C ALA A 12 -2.01 19.45 19.25
N GLY A 13 -0.74 19.61 18.84
CA GLY A 13 -0.30 19.08 17.55
C GLY A 13 -0.49 17.56 17.53
N PRO A 14 -0.82 16.94 16.38
CA PRO A 14 -0.87 15.49 16.31
C PRO A 14 0.54 14.96 16.58
N ALA A 15 0.61 13.92 17.40
CA ALA A 15 1.86 13.22 17.64
C ALA A 15 2.36 12.66 16.31
N LEU A 16 3.46 13.21 15.80
CA LEU A 16 4.21 12.71 14.65
C LEU A 16 4.48 11.22 14.87
N ALA A 17 4.34 10.40 13.82
CA ALA A 17 4.71 8.99 13.85
C ALA A 17 6.21 8.87 14.10
N ALA A 18 6.61 8.78 15.37
CA ALA A 18 7.99 8.56 15.74
C ALA A 18 8.47 7.22 15.16
N GLY A 19 9.64 7.21 14.52
CA GLY A 19 10.35 5.97 14.16
C GLY A 19 10.67 5.78 12.67
N HIS A 20 10.22 6.68 11.78
CA HIS A 20 10.45 6.53 10.35
C HIS A 20 11.69 7.29 9.82
N ASP A 21 12.30 8.18 10.62
CA ASP A 21 13.47 9.03 10.29
C ASP A 21 14.72 8.28 9.79
N SER A 22 14.74 6.96 9.96
CA SER A 22 15.85 6.10 9.61
C SER A 22 15.46 4.96 8.65
N ALA A 23 14.25 5.00 8.09
CA ALA A 23 13.83 4.03 7.10
C ALA A 23 14.41 4.36 5.72
N ASP A 24 14.86 3.33 5.01
CA ASP A 24 15.24 3.42 3.60
C ASP A 24 14.00 3.26 2.70
N VAL A 25 13.04 2.43 3.15
CA VAL A 25 11.75 2.22 2.49
C VAL A 25 10.62 2.23 3.52
N LEU A 26 9.56 3.00 3.24
CA LEU A 26 8.38 3.15 4.08
C LEU A 26 7.16 2.56 3.36
N PHE A 27 6.56 1.52 3.93
CA PHE A 27 5.28 0.99 3.47
C PHE A 27 4.15 1.66 4.25
N LEU A 28 3.35 2.48 3.56
CA LEU A 28 2.29 3.25 4.17
C LEU A 28 0.94 2.58 3.85
N GLY A 29 0.48 1.75 4.78
CA GLY A 29 -0.73 0.95 4.66
C GLY A 29 -2.02 1.77 4.72
N GLU A 30 -3.02 1.38 3.92
CA GLU A 30 -4.33 2.02 3.91
C GLU A 30 -5.51 1.03 3.94
N VAL A 31 -6.68 1.61 4.18
CA VAL A 31 -7.96 1.09 3.73
C VAL A 31 -8.37 2.01 2.59
N HIS A 32 -8.46 1.47 1.37
CA HIS A 32 -8.42 2.27 0.14
C HIS A 32 -9.50 3.35 0.05
N ASP A 33 -10.69 3.11 0.59
CA ASP A 33 -11.81 4.04 0.53
C ASP A 33 -11.84 5.07 1.68
N ASN A 34 -10.85 5.05 2.58
CA ASN A 34 -10.82 5.94 3.74
C ASN A 34 -10.00 7.22 3.48
N PRO A 35 -10.61 8.41 3.32
CA PRO A 35 -9.88 9.64 3.01
C PRO A 35 -8.89 10.09 4.09
N ALA A 36 -9.13 9.74 5.36
CA ALA A 36 -8.23 10.10 6.45
C ALA A 36 -6.92 9.30 6.39
N HIS A 37 -6.96 8.09 5.82
CA HIS A 37 -5.76 7.28 5.58
C HIS A 37 -4.85 7.92 4.54
N HIS A 38 -5.43 8.43 3.44
CA HIS A 38 -4.69 9.13 2.39
C HIS A 38 -4.12 10.46 2.86
N ALA A 39 -4.89 11.22 3.63
CA ALA A 39 -4.41 12.47 4.24
C ALA A 39 -3.18 12.21 5.13
N ARG A 40 -3.20 11.12 5.90
CA ARG A 40 -2.07 10.75 6.75
C ARG A 40 -0.84 10.32 5.95
N GLN A 41 -1.02 9.55 4.87
CA GLN A 41 0.06 9.24 3.94
C GLN A 41 0.67 10.52 3.33
N ALA A 42 -0.16 11.48 2.92
CA ALA A 42 0.31 12.75 2.37
C ALA A 42 1.12 13.57 3.40
N GLU A 43 0.71 13.58 4.67
CA GLU A 43 1.48 14.20 5.75
C GLU A 43 2.87 13.57 5.91
N ILE A 44 2.94 12.23 5.92
CA ILE A 44 4.22 11.50 6.04
C ILE A 44 5.10 11.74 4.80
N VAL A 45 4.52 11.73 3.60
CA VAL A 45 5.26 12.04 2.37
C VAL A 45 5.77 13.48 2.39
N ALA A 46 4.98 14.43 2.89
CA ALA A 46 5.41 15.83 3.05
C ALA A 46 6.55 15.97 4.07
N GLU A 47 6.53 15.20 5.14
CA GLU A 47 7.58 15.18 6.18
C GLU A 47 8.88 14.53 5.67
N VAL A 48 8.77 13.37 5.04
CA VAL A 48 9.91 12.56 4.58
C VAL A 48 10.57 13.12 3.33
N GLN A 49 9.79 13.73 2.44
CA GLN A 49 10.21 14.14 1.10
C GLN A 49 10.94 12.99 0.38
N PRO A 50 10.26 11.85 0.12
CA PRO A 50 10.90 10.68 -0.47
C PRO A 50 11.46 10.99 -1.86
N ALA A 51 12.60 10.38 -2.18
CA ALA A 51 13.19 10.48 -3.51
C ALA A 51 12.35 9.75 -4.57
N ALA A 52 11.56 8.75 -4.14
CA ALA A 52 10.62 8.04 -5.00
C ALA A 52 9.36 7.59 -4.26
N ILE A 53 8.26 7.47 -5.01
CA ILE A 53 6.99 6.91 -4.55
C ILE A 53 6.57 5.74 -5.44
N VAL A 54 6.28 4.59 -4.82
CA VAL A 54 5.74 3.39 -5.45
C VAL A 54 4.24 3.32 -5.20
N TRP A 55 3.47 3.05 -6.24
CA TRP A 55 2.00 3.02 -6.21
C TRP A 55 1.47 1.63 -6.54
N GLU A 56 0.71 1.03 -5.62
CA GLU A 56 -0.09 -0.17 -5.93
C GLU A 56 -1.09 0.08 -7.06
N MET A 57 -1.60 1.31 -7.14
CA MET A 57 -2.70 1.68 -8.02
C MET A 57 -2.30 1.84 -9.49
N LEU A 58 -1.02 2.12 -9.77
CA LEU A 58 -0.54 2.50 -11.09
C LEU A 58 0.27 1.39 -11.75
N THR A 59 0.07 1.19 -13.05
CA THR A 59 1.04 0.46 -13.87
C THR A 59 2.34 1.26 -14.00
N PRO A 60 3.48 0.62 -14.33
CA PRO A 60 4.72 1.33 -14.64
C PRO A 60 4.53 2.41 -15.72
N ALA A 61 3.71 2.13 -16.74
CA ALA A 61 3.43 3.07 -17.82
C ALA A 61 2.62 4.30 -17.35
N GLN A 62 1.69 4.14 -16.42
CA GLN A 62 0.96 5.27 -15.82
C GLN A 62 1.87 6.08 -14.91
N ALA A 63 2.64 5.43 -14.03
CA ALA A 63 3.57 6.13 -13.14
C ALA A 63 4.62 6.95 -13.90
N GLY A 64 5.10 6.46 -15.04
CA GLY A 64 6.02 7.18 -15.91
C GLY A 64 5.43 8.41 -16.62
N GLN A 65 4.13 8.66 -16.52
CA GLN A 65 3.50 9.90 -17.00
C GLN A 65 3.50 11.02 -15.95
N VAL A 66 3.81 10.70 -14.69
CA VAL A 66 3.87 11.71 -13.63
C VAL A 66 5.15 12.53 -13.83
N ALA A 67 4.98 13.82 -14.07
CA ALA A 67 6.06 14.77 -14.24
C ALA A 67 5.87 15.97 -13.29
N PRO A 68 6.94 16.60 -12.77
CA PRO A 68 6.81 17.69 -11.80
C PRO A 68 5.97 18.88 -12.29
N ASP A 69 5.89 19.13 -13.59
CA ASP A 69 5.07 20.18 -14.20
C ASP A 69 3.59 19.80 -14.32
N LEU A 70 3.27 18.50 -14.30
CA LEU A 70 1.90 17.98 -14.29
C LEU A 70 1.32 17.91 -12.88
N VAL A 71 2.15 17.63 -11.86
CA VAL A 71 1.70 17.44 -10.46
C VAL A 71 0.84 18.59 -9.91
N PRO A 72 1.09 19.88 -10.20
CA PRO A 72 0.27 20.98 -9.68
C PRO A 72 -1.17 21.05 -10.22
N ASP A 73 -1.50 20.29 -11.28
CA ASP A 73 -2.81 20.27 -11.92
C ASP A 73 -3.49 18.92 -11.65
N GLU A 74 -4.35 18.88 -10.62
CA GLU A 74 -5.08 17.68 -10.18
C GLU A 74 -5.89 17.04 -11.32
N ASP A 75 -6.64 17.85 -12.08
CA ASP A 75 -7.49 17.34 -13.15
C ASP A 75 -6.64 16.76 -14.29
N ALA A 76 -5.58 17.46 -14.69
CA ALA A 76 -4.69 17.00 -15.75
C ALA A 76 -3.91 15.74 -15.32
N LEU A 77 -3.44 15.68 -14.07
CA LEU A 77 -2.75 14.51 -13.53
C LEU A 77 -3.70 13.30 -13.48
N GLY A 78 -4.90 13.47 -12.93
CA GLY A 78 -5.91 12.41 -12.88
C GLY A 78 -6.28 11.88 -14.28
N ALA A 79 -6.40 12.79 -15.26
CA ALA A 79 -6.66 12.44 -16.65
C ALA A 79 -5.48 11.69 -17.31
N ALA A 80 -4.25 12.14 -17.11
CA ALA A 80 -3.05 11.47 -17.64
C ALA A 80 -2.90 10.04 -17.08
N LEU A 81 -3.24 9.86 -15.80
CA LEU A 81 -3.24 8.55 -15.16
C LEU A 81 -4.41 7.66 -15.59
N GLY A 82 -5.44 8.20 -16.26
CA GLY A 82 -6.68 7.47 -16.55
C GLY A 82 -7.35 6.95 -15.28
N TRP A 83 -7.33 7.77 -14.21
CA TRP A 83 -7.71 7.32 -12.87
C TRP A 83 -9.19 6.96 -12.79
N ALA A 84 -10.05 7.72 -13.47
CA ALA A 84 -11.51 7.53 -13.44
C ALA A 84 -11.93 6.14 -13.95
N GLU A 85 -11.15 5.52 -14.84
CA GLU A 85 -11.41 4.20 -15.41
C GLU A 85 -10.73 3.06 -14.64
N SER A 86 -9.95 3.36 -13.60
CA SER A 86 -9.12 2.38 -12.90
C SER A 86 -9.90 1.44 -11.97
N GLY A 87 -11.04 1.92 -11.45
CA GLY A 87 -11.82 1.23 -10.41
C GLY A 87 -11.28 1.44 -8.99
N TRP A 88 -10.20 2.21 -8.81
CA TRP A 88 -9.77 2.69 -7.50
C TRP A 88 -10.72 3.77 -6.97
N PRO A 89 -10.70 4.03 -5.65
CA PRO A 89 -11.43 5.15 -5.07
C PRO A 89 -11.02 6.50 -5.66
N ASP A 90 -11.84 7.53 -5.41
CA ASP A 90 -11.72 8.85 -6.03
C ASP A 90 -10.30 9.43 -5.97
N PHE A 91 -9.82 9.95 -7.12
CA PHE A 91 -8.48 10.49 -7.25
C PHE A 91 -8.20 11.64 -6.28
N PHE A 92 -9.22 12.43 -5.93
CA PHE A 92 -9.11 13.53 -4.97
C PHE A 92 -8.50 13.08 -3.63
N MET A 93 -8.71 11.82 -3.22
CA MET A 93 -8.10 11.30 -1.99
C MET A 93 -6.60 11.07 -2.15
N TYR A 94 -6.16 10.59 -3.32
CA TYR A 94 -4.76 10.24 -3.59
C TYR A 94 -3.93 11.45 -4.03
N TYR A 95 -4.53 12.44 -4.70
CA TYR A 95 -3.86 13.64 -5.21
C TYR A 95 -2.95 14.35 -4.18
N PRO A 96 -3.38 14.57 -2.91
CA PRO A 96 -2.53 15.19 -1.89
C PRO A 96 -1.19 14.48 -1.67
N ILE A 97 -1.10 13.17 -1.90
CA ILE A 97 0.13 12.40 -1.76
C ILE A 97 1.11 12.74 -2.90
N PHE A 98 0.62 12.92 -4.13
CA PHE A 98 1.44 13.40 -5.26
C PHE A 98 1.92 14.83 -5.00
N ALA A 99 1.02 15.71 -4.58
CA ALA A 99 1.34 17.11 -4.31
C ALA A 99 2.31 17.31 -3.13
N ALA A 100 2.40 16.33 -2.22
CA ALA A 100 3.28 16.38 -1.05
C ALA A 100 4.77 16.22 -1.38
N ALA A 101 5.11 15.57 -2.50
CA ALA A 101 6.49 15.40 -2.97
C ALA A 101 6.56 15.49 -4.50
N PRO A 102 6.38 16.69 -5.08
CA PRO A 102 6.24 16.88 -6.54
C PRO A 102 7.50 16.54 -7.34
N GLU A 103 8.66 16.47 -6.68
CA GLU A 103 9.96 16.14 -7.30
C GLU A 103 10.31 14.65 -7.20
N ALA A 104 9.48 13.83 -6.53
CA ALA A 104 9.73 12.41 -6.38
C ALA A 104 9.64 11.68 -7.73
N ALA A 105 10.47 10.65 -7.92
CA ALA A 105 10.28 9.72 -9.02
C ALA A 105 9.08 8.79 -8.73
N HIS A 106 8.24 8.51 -9.72
CA HIS A 106 7.05 7.68 -9.54
C HIS A 106 7.20 6.30 -10.19
N TYR A 107 6.90 5.26 -9.43
CA TYR A 107 6.97 3.87 -9.88
C TYR A 107 5.61 3.19 -9.70
N GLY A 108 5.19 2.42 -10.70
CA GLY A 108 3.93 1.69 -10.67
C GLY A 108 4.15 0.21 -10.35
N ALA A 109 3.34 -0.34 -9.44
CA ALA A 109 3.40 -1.74 -9.02
C ALA A 109 2.07 -2.48 -9.24
N LEU A 110 1.14 -1.93 -10.02
CA LEU A 110 -0.14 -2.56 -10.28
C LEU A 110 0.04 -3.89 -11.03
N VAL A 111 -0.45 -4.97 -10.41
CA VAL A 111 -0.64 -6.25 -11.09
C VAL A 111 -1.93 -6.18 -11.92
N THR A 112 -1.77 -6.20 -13.24
CA THR A 112 -2.91 -6.14 -14.17
C THR A 112 -3.75 -7.42 -14.11
N ARG A 113 -5.01 -7.34 -14.60
CA ARG A 113 -5.86 -8.53 -14.77
C ARG A 113 -5.23 -9.58 -15.68
N GLN A 114 -4.47 -9.14 -16.68
CA GLN A 114 -3.73 -10.05 -17.56
C GLN A 114 -2.67 -10.81 -16.76
N ALA A 115 -1.82 -10.11 -16.01
CA ALA A 115 -0.78 -10.75 -15.20
C ALA A 115 -1.38 -11.70 -14.15
N ALA A 116 -2.48 -11.30 -13.50
CA ALA A 116 -3.22 -12.19 -12.59
C ALA A 116 -3.75 -13.45 -13.29
N GLY A 117 -4.24 -13.33 -14.53
CA GLY A 117 -4.65 -14.48 -15.35
C GLY A 117 -3.47 -15.36 -15.78
N GLU A 118 -2.29 -14.79 -15.99
CA GLU A 118 -1.07 -15.53 -16.31
C GLU A 118 -0.60 -16.41 -15.14
N VAL A 119 -0.83 -16.00 -13.88
CA VAL A 119 -0.54 -16.84 -12.69
C VAL A 119 -1.27 -18.18 -12.78
N MET A 120 -2.52 -18.19 -13.25
CA MET A 120 -3.30 -19.42 -13.41
C MET A 120 -2.73 -20.34 -14.51
N GLN A 121 -2.11 -19.77 -15.53
CA GLN A 121 -1.64 -20.52 -16.71
C GLN A 121 -0.19 -20.99 -16.56
N ALA A 122 0.68 -20.13 -16.02
CA ALA A 122 2.13 -20.34 -15.98
C ALA A 122 2.68 -20.51 -14.56
N GLY A 123 1.92 -20.15 -13.53
CA GLY A 123 2.34 -20.16 -12.13
C GLY A 123 3.08 -18.87 -11.72
N LEU A 124 3.03 -18.57 -10.42
CA LEU A 124 3.56 -17.34 -9.83
C LEU A 124 5.00 -17.03 -10.21
N ALA A 125 5.92 -17.99 -10.05
CA ALA A 125 7.34 -17.77 -10.31
C ALA A 125 7.62 -17.43 -11.78
N ALA A 126 6.91 -18.08 -12.71
CA ALA A 126 7.07 -17.81 -14.14
C ALA A 126 6.48 -16.44 -14.52
N THR A 127 5.32 -16.08 -13.97
CA THR A 127 4.69 -14.78 -14.18
C THR A 127 5.52 -13.63 -13.60
N PHE A 128 6.11 -13.82 -12.41
CA PHE A 128 6.98 -12.82 -11.80
C PHE A 128 8.33 -12.68 -12.52
N GLY A 129 8.86 -13.78 -13.04
CA GLY A 129 10.06 -13.79 -13.87
C GLY A 129 11.36 -14.04 -13.08
N ALA A 130 12.48 -13.59 -13.65
CA ALA A 130 13.82 -14.03 -13.23
C ALA A 130 14.18 -13.72 -11.76
N GLN A 131 13.52 -12.74 -11.16
CA GLN A 131 13.75 -12.35 -9.76
C GLN A 131 12.95 -13.17 -8.75
N ALA A 132 12.10 -14.11 -9.18
CA ALA A 132 11.17 -14.84 -8.29
C ALA A 132 11.87 -15.47 -7.08
N SER A 133 13.05 -16.06 -7.28
CA SER A 133 13.83 -16.69 -6.21
C SER A 133 14.31 -15.70 -5.15
N ALA A 134 14.72 -14.50 -5.57
CA ALA A 134 15.20 -13.46 -4.67
C ALA A 134 14.10 -13.01 -3.69
N PHE A 135 12.85 -12.95 -4.19
CA PHE A 135 11.68 -12.61 -3.39
C PHE A 135 10.97 -13.83 -2.78
N GLY A 136 11.46 -15.05 -3.00
CA GLY A 136 10.88 -16.27 -2.43
C GLY A 136 9.55 -16.72 -3.04
N LEU A 137 9.29 -16.32 -4.28
CA LEU A 137 8.07 -16.62 -5.02
C LEU A 137 8.13 -17.96 -5.76
N ASP A 138 9.29 -18.61 -5.78
CA ASP A 138 9.53 -19.95 -6.34
C ASP A 138 9.48 -21.08 -5.30
N SER A 139 9.24 -20.72 -4.04
CA SER A 139 9.18 -21.63 -2.91
C SER A 139 7.74 -21.77 -2.40
N PRO A 140 7.33 -22.97 -1.95
CA PRO A 140 6.04 -23.12 -1.29
C PRO A 140 6.00 -22.31 0.01
N LEU A 141 4.81 -21.84 0.38
CA LEU A 141 4.58 -21.23 1.68
C LEU A 141 4.66 -22.30 2.80
N PRO A 142 5.06 -21.92 4.03
CA PRO A 142 4.79 -22.73 5.21
C PRO A 142 3.31 -23.10 5.31
N GLU A 143 3.00 -24.31 5.77
CA GLU A 143 1.63 -24.85 5.79
C GLU A 143 0.67 -24.01 6.63
N ASP A 144 1.12 -23.54 7.79
CA ASP A 144 0.37 -22.68 8.70
C ASP A 144 0.09 -21.30 8.09
N GLU A 145 1.08 -20.73 7.40
CA GLU A 145 0.91 -19.48 6.66
C GLU A 145 -0.07 -19.66 5.49
N LEU A 146 0.07 -20.73 4.71
CA LEU A 146 -0.84 -21.04 3.60
C LEU A 146 -2.27 -21.16 4.10
N GLN A 147 -2.53 -21.93 5.16
CA GLN A 147 -3.86 -22.09 5.71
C GLN A 147 -4.44 -20.74 6.18
N THR A 148 -3.64 -19.92 6.87
CA THR A 148 -4.08 -18.60 7.33
C THR A 148 -4.47 -17.69 6.15
N ARG A 149 -3.69 -17.73 5.06
CA ARG A 149 -3.99 -16.95 3.85
C ARG A 149 -5.23 -17.47 3.12
N LEU A 150 -5.45 -18.79 3.06
CA LEU A 150 -6.65 -19.39 2.48
C LEU A 150 -7.91 -18.98 3.26
N ASP A 151 -7.88 -19.08 4.59
CA ASP A 151 -8.98 -18.66 5.46
C ASP A 151 -9.28 -17.17 5.31
N GLY A 152 -8.23 -16.34 5.21
CA GLY A 152 -8.35 -14.91 4.93
C GLY A 152 -9.01 -14.61 3.59
N GLN A 153 -8.66 -15.34 2.52
CA GLN A 153 -9.31 -15.20 1.21
C GLN A 153 -10.77 -15.62 1.26
N GLN A 154 -11.09 -16.71 1.94
CA GLN A 154 -12.47 -17.17 2.09
C GLN A 154 -13.32 -16.11 2.81
N ALA A 155 -12.82 -15.57 3.93
CA ALA A 155 -13.50 -14.54 4.71
C ALA A 155 -13.68 -13.22 3.93
N ALA A 156 -12.63 -12.77 3.22
CA ALA A 156 -12.68 -11.55 2.41
C ALA A 156 -13.70 -11.62 1.25
N HIS A 157 -14.03 -12.83 0.81
CA HIS A 157 -15.03 -13.08 -0.24
C HIS A 157 -16.34 -13.62 0.33
N CYS A 158 -16.65 -13.32 1.61
CA CYS A 158 -17.91 -13.69 2.27
C CYS A 158 -18.22 -15.20 2.23
N ASN A 159 -17.19 -16.03 2.19
CA ASN A 159 -17.27 -17.48 2.00
C ASN A 159 -17.97 -17.93 0.70
N ALA A 160 -18.11 -17.04 -0.27
CA ALA A 160 -18.80 -17.29 -1.53
C ALA A 160 -17.84 -17.68 -2.69
N MET A 161 -16.54 -17.60 -2.45
CA MET A 161 -15.53 -18.01 -3.43
C MET A 161 -15.47 -19.55 -3.53
N PRO A 162 -15.37 -20.12 -4.75
CA PRO A 162 -15.09 -21.55 -4.91
C PRO A 162 -13.75 -21.92 -4.26
N GLU A 163 -13.71 -23.01 -3.49
CA GLU A 163 -12.52 -23.42 -2.72
C GLU A 163 -11.29 -23.62 -3.62
N GLU A 164 -11.50 -24.11 -4.85
CA GLU A 164 -10.44 -24.31 -5.84
C GLU A 164 -9.79 -23.00 -6.32
N MET A 165 -10.45 -21.85 -6.12
CA MET A 165 -9.91 -20.54 -6.48
C MET A 165 -9.10 -19.91 -5.35
N LEU A 166 -9.23 -20.37 -4.10
CA LEU A 166 -8.50 -19.80 -2.97
C LEU A 166 -6.98 -19.88 -3.14
N PRO A 167 -6.37 -21.01 -3.54
CA PRO A 167 -4.93 -21.07 -3.75
C PRO A 167 -4.47 -20.10 -4.85
N VAL A 168 -5.27 -19.95 -5.92
CA VAL A 168 -4.98 -18.99 -6.99
C VAL A 168 -4.98 -17.55 -6.46
N MET A 169 -5.96 -17.20 -5.62
CA MET A 169 -6.02 -15.87 -5.00
C MET A 169 -4.83 -15.61 -4.08
N VAL A 170 -4.38 -16.63 -3.33
CA VAL A 170 -3.15 -16.52 -2.53
C VAL A 170 -1.94 -16.24 -3.43
N GLU A 171 -1.78 -16.96 -4.54
CA GLU A 171 -0.68 -16.73 -5.48
C GLU A 171 -0.76 -15.33 -6.14
N ILE A 172 -1.96 -14.82 -6.45
CA ILE A 172 -2.13 -13.44 -6.96
C ILE A 172 -1.75 -12.40 -5.89
N GLN A 173 -2.11 -12.62 -4.62
CA GLN A 173 -1.67 -11.73 -3.54
C GLN A 173 -0.14 -11.75 -3.39
N ARG A 174 0.49 -12.93 -3.47
CA ARG A 174 1.96 -13.05 -3.47
C ARG A 174 2.60 -12.34 -4.66
N LEU A 175 1.99 -12.40 -5.84
CA LEU A 175 2.44 -11.65 -7.02
C LEU A 175 2.40 -10.14 -6.76
N ARG A 176 1.32 -9.63 -6.17
CA ARG A 176 1.18 -8.21 -5.79
C ARG A 176 2.24 -7.78 -4.79
N ASP A 177 2.41 -8.56 -3.71
CA ASP A 177 3.44 -8.31 -2.70
C ASP A 177 4.85 -8.26 -3.33
N GLY A 178 5.15 -9.24 -4.19
CA GLY A 178 6.43 -9.31 -4.89
C GLY A 178 6.63 -8.12 -5.84
N THR A 179 5.60 -7.70 -6.56
CA THR A 179 5.66 -6.60 -7.52
C THR A 179 5.91 -5.27 -6.79
N LEU A 180 5.23 -5.04 -5.66
CA LEU A 180 5.47 -3.89 -4.78
C LEU A 180 6.89 -3.90 -4.21
N ALA A 181 7.35 -5.04 -3.70
CA ALA A 181 8.70 -5.19 -3.15
C ALA A 181 9.78 -4.96 -4.21
N ALA A 182 9.60 -5.48 -5.42
CA ALA A 182 10.53 -5.29 -6.54
C ALA A 182 10.57 -3.84 -7.02
N ALA A 183 9.41 -3.19 -7.15
CA ALA A 183 9.35 -1.77 -7.51
C ALA A 183 9.99 -0.89 -6.43
N ALA A 184 9.81 -1.20 -5.15
CA ALA A 184 10.46 -0.48 -4.06
C ALA A 184 11.99 -0.66 -4.06
N LEU A 185 12.48 -1.88 -4.30
CA LEU A 185 13.91 -2.14 -4.43
C LEU A 185 14.49 -1.38 -5.63
N GLN A 186 13.84 -1.44 -6.79
CA GLN A 186 14.26 -0.72 -7.99
C GLN A 186 14.32 0.80 -7.73
N ALA A 187 13.26 1.37 -7.15
CA ALA A 187 13.19 2.79 -6.83
C ALA A 187 14.32 3.20 -5.87
N PHE A 188 14.63 2.37 -4.88
CA PHE A 188 15.72 2.63 -3.93
C PHE A 188 17.09 2.57 -4.61
N GLU A 189 17.33 1.56 -5.47
CA GLU A 189 18.59 1.40 -6.21
C GLU A 189 18.84 2.55 -7.20
N GLU A 190 17.80 3.06 -7.84
CA GLU A 190 17.90 4.14 -8.84
C GLU A 190 18.03 5.53 -8.21
N THR A 191 17.38 5.77 -7.06
CA THR A 191 17.30 7.12 -6.45
C THR A 191 18.14 7.31 -5.19
N GLY A 192 18.55 6.22 -4.53
CA GLY A 192 19.21 6.25 -3.22
C GLY A 192 18.28 6.43 -2.03
N GLY A 193 16.97 6.56 -2.26
CA GLY A 193 15.93 6.69 -1.24
C GLY A 193 15.91 8.03 -0.48
N PRO A 194 15.04 8.18 0.52
CA PRO A 194 14.06 7.18 0.98
C PRO A 194 12.94 6.95 -0.04
N VAL A 195 12.32 5.77 -0.03
CA VAL A 195 11.19 5.40 -0.91
C VAL A 195 9.91 5.25 -0.09
N ALA A 196 8.83 5.87 -0.52
CA ALA A 196 7.49 5.63 0.04
C ALA A 196 6.70 4.67 -0.84
N VAL A 197 6.01 3.70 -0.25
CA VAL A 197 5.14 2.74 -0.94
C VAL A 197 3.72 2.94 -0.45
N ILE A 198 2.82 3.34 -1.35
CA ILE A 198 1.40 3.58 -1.07
C ILE A 198 0.62 2.33 -1.45
N THR A 199 0.04 1.65 -0.47
CA THR A 199 -0.59 0.34 -0.66
C THR A 199 -1.57 -0.02 0.46
N GLY A 200 -2.46 -0.97 0.23
CA GLY A 200 -3.38 -1.50 1.24
C GLY A 200 -2.66 -2.17 2.41
N ASN A 201 -3.28 -2.15 3.61
CA ASN A 201 -2.73 -2.77 4.82
C ASN A 201 -2.35 -4.26 4.62
N GLY A 202 -3.12 -5.00 3.81
CA GLY A 202 -2.84 -6.41 3.51
C GLY A 202 -1.49 -6.65 2.82
N HIS A 203 -0.99 -5.64 2.10
CA HIS A 203 0.29 -5.65 1.40
C HIS A 203 1.41 -4.98 2.21
N ALA A 204 1.07 -3.99 3.04
CA ALA A 204 2.02 -3.27 3.90
C ALA A 204 2.44 -4.05 5.19
N ARG A 205 1.83 -5.20 5.46
CA ARG A 205 2.16 -6.02 6.65
C ARG A 205 3.56 -6.64 6.58
N LYS A 206 4.24 -6.74 7.74
CA LYS A 206 5.66 -7.13 7.85
C LYS A 206 5.90 -8.62 8.02
N ASP A 207 4.90 -9.38 8.43
CA ASP A 207 5.04 -10.83 8.58
C ASP A 207 5.20 -11.54 7.23
N TRP A 208 4.43 -11.15 6.21
CA TRP A 208 4.47 -11.83 4.91
C TRP A 208 4.16 -10.98 3.67
N GLY A 209 3.83 -9.70 3.85
CA GLY A 209 3.49 -8.79 2.76
C GLY A 209 4.74 -8.32 2.00
N ALA A 210 4.59 -7.27 1.19
CA ALA A 210 5.69 -6.68 0.44
C ALA A 210 6.94 -6.34 1.30
N PRO A 211 6.82 -5.81 2.54
CA PRO A 211 7.98 -5.63 3.42
C PRO A 211 8.80 -6.91 3.68
N ALA A 212 8.13 -8.05 3.89
CA ALA A 212 8.82 -9.31 4.18
C ALA A 212 9.61 -9.81 2.96
N LEU A 213 9.01 -9.68 1.77
CA LEU A 213 9.64 -10.03 0.51
C LEU A 213 10.83 -9.11 0.20
N LEU A 214 10.71 -7.81 0.47
CA LEU A 214 11.82 -6.86 0.33
C LEU A 214 12.95 -7.18 1.31
N ALA A 215 12.64 -7.48 2.58
CA ALA A 215 13.64 -7.85 3.58
C ALA A 215 14.42 -9.11 3.19
N ARG A 216 13.76 -10.06 2.52
CA ARG A 216 14.41 -11.25 1.96
C ARG A 216 15.35 -10.91 0.80
N ALA A 217 14.88 -10.13 -0.17
CA ALA A 217 15.64 -9.79 -1.36
C ALA A 217 16.81 -8.82 -1.08
N ALA A 218 16.64 -7.90 -0.13
CA ALA A 218 17.61 -6.88 0.23
C ALA A 218 17.72 -6.69 1.76
N PRO A 219 18.39 -7.61 2.48
CA PRO A 219 18.42 -7.64 3.96
C PRO A 219 19.07 -6.43 4.66
N LYS A 220 19.68 -5.52 3.89
CA LYS A 220 20.32 -4.30 4.40
C LYS A 220 19.39 -3.09 4.36
N ILE A 221 18.28 -3.15 3.63
CA ILE A 221 17.30 -2.07 3.56
C ILE A 221 16.56 -2.01 4.90
N ARG A 222 16.55 -0.83 5.52
CA ARG A 222 15.76 -0.56 6.72
C ARG A 222 14.33 -0.26 6.31
N ILE A 223 13.41 -1.07 6.79
CA ILE A 223 12.00 -1.00 6.41
C ILE A 223 11.17 -0.50 7.59
N PHE A 224 10.33 0.49 7.31
CA PHE A 224 9.26 0.93 8.19
C PHE A 224 7.90 0.57 7.58
N ALA A 225 6.96 0.10 8.40
CA ALA A 225 5.58 -0.13 7.97
C ALA A 225 4.57 0.53 8.91
N LEU A 226 3.68 1.32 8.32
CA LEU A 226 2.51 1.90 8.96
C LEU A 226 1.27 1.08 8.59
N GLY A 227 0.49 0.67 9.59
CA GLY A 227 -0.86 0.14 9.41
C GLY A 227 -1.89 1.18 9.83
N GLN A 228 -2.91 1.43 9.01
CA GLN A 228 -3.97 2.40 9.33
C GLN A 228 -5.32 1.69 9.47
N GLY A 229 -5.82 1.64 10.71
CA GLY A 229 -7.07 1.02 11.08
C GLY A 229 -8.24 1.98 11.15
N GLU A 230 -9.44 1.44 11.30
CA GLU A 230 -10.64 2.23 11.53
C GLU A 230 -11.16 2.03 12.96
N THR A 231 -11.53 3.13 13.59
CA THR A 231 -12.01 3.13 14.97
C THR A 231 -13.21 2.19 15.12
N GLY A 232 -13.11 1.24 16.06
CA GLY A 232 -14.16 0.24 16.30
C GLY A 232 -14.17 -0.95 15.36
N ARG A 233 -13.23 -1.06 14.39
CA ARG A 233 -13.11 -2.20 13.47
C ARG A 233 -11.87 -3.08 13.71
N GLY A 234 -11.18 -2.88 14.83
CA GLY A 234 -9.94 -3.59 15.15
C GLY A 234 -8.71 -2.93 14.53
N ALA A 235 -7.54 -3.24 15.09
CA ALA A 235 -6.26 -2.80 14.55
C ALA A 235 -5.89 -3.69 13.35
N PRO A 236 -5.24 -3.15 12.30
CA PRO A 236 -4.63 -3.94 11.25
C PRO A 236 -3.65 -4.97 11.85
N GLU A 237 -3.74 -6.20 11.36
CA GLU A 237 -2.85 -7.29 11.77
C GLU A 237 -1.65 -7.44 10.83
N GLY A 238 -0.60 -8.12 11.29
CA GLY A 238 0.56 -8.46 10.47
C GLY A 238 1.84 -7.69 10.79
N GLY A 239 1.96 -7.17 12.02
CA GLY A 239 3.24 -6.79 12.61
C GLY A 239 3.83 -5.45 12.16
N PHE A 240 2.99 -4.43 11.93
CA PHE A 240 3.42 -3.06 11.62
C PHE A 240 4.31 -2.45 12.72
N ASP A 241 5.18 -1.51 12.34
CA ASP A 241 6.00 -0.74 13.29
C ASP A 241 5.14 0.28 14.06
N VAL A 242 4.20 0.90 13.35
CA VAL A 242 3.21 1.81 13.91
C VAL A 242 1.83 1.42 13.39
N ILE A 243 0.84 1.49 14.28
CA ILE A 243 -0.56 1.38 13.93
C ILE A 243 -1.29 2.64 14.37
N GLU A 244 -1.95 3.29 13.43
CA GLU A 244 -2.81 4.44 13.68
C GLU A 244 -4.28 4.08 13.42
N SER A 245 -5.22 4.87 13.93
CA SER A 245 -6.65 4.66 13.69
C SER A 245 -7.33 5.96 13.27
N ALA A 246 -8.19 5.87 12.26
CA ALA A 246 -9.00 6.98 11.75
C ALA A 246 -10.50 6.72 11.98
N PRO A 247 -11.37 7.73 11.79
CA PRO A 247 -12.81 7.51 11.70
C PRO A 247 -13.15 6.50 10.58
N PRO A 248 -14.09 5.57 10.80
CA PRO A 248 -14.49 4.62 9.79
C PRO A 248 -15.26 5.31 8.65
N VAL A 249 -15.18 4.73 7.45
CA VAL A 249 -16.14 5.03 6.38
C VAL A 249 -17.41 4.21 6.59
N GLU A 250 -18.55 4.87 6.43
CA GLU A 250 -19.86 4.20 6.41
C GLU A 250 -19.94 3.28 5.19
N ARG A 251 -20.10 1.98 5.45
CA ARG A 251 -20.24 0.95 4.44
C ARG A 251 -21.50 0.15 4.74
N GLY A 252 -22.22 -0.24 3.70
CA GLY A 252 -23.20 -1.31 3.82
C GLY A 252 -22.51 -2.63 4.23
N ASP A 253 -23.30 -3.64 4.55
CA ASP A 253 -22.77 -4.99 4.73
C ASP A 253 -22.23 -5.50 3.37
N PRO A 254 -20.91 -5.70 3.20
CA PRO A 254 -20.34 -6.17 1.95
C PRO A 254 -20.78 -7.59 1.60
N CYS A 255 -21.24 -8.37 2.60
CA CYS A 255 -21.73 -9.72 2.43
C CYS A 255 -23.24 -9.81 2.21
N ALA A 256 -23.97 -8.68 2.20
CA ALA A 256 -25.43 -8.67 2.04
C ALA A 256 -25.89 -9.34 0.73
N ALA A 257 -25.08 -9.32 -0.32
CA ALA A 257 -25.38 -9.96 -1.60
C ALA A 257 -25.18 -11.49 -1.62
N PHE A 258 -24.58 -12.07 -0.58
CA PHE A 258 -24.20 -13.48 -0.49
C PHE A 258 -24.93 -14.26 0.61
N ASN A 259 -25.81 -13.59 1.37
CA ASN A 259 -26.62 -14.16 2.44
C ASN A 259 -28.02 -14.60 1.95
#